data_AF-A0A527ZQR0-F1
#
_entry.id   AF-A0A527ZQR0-F1
#
_cell.length_a   1.000
_cell.length_b   1.000
_cell.length_c   1.000
_cell.angle_alpha   90.00
_cell.angle_beta   90.00
_cell.angle_gamma   90.00
#
_symmetry.space_group_name_H-M   'P 1'
#
loop_
_entity.id
_entity.type
_entity.pdbx_description
1 polymer ?
#
loop_
_entity_poly.entity_id
_entity_poly.type
_entity_poly.pdbx_seq_one_letter_code
_entity_poly.pdbx_strand_id
1 'polypeptide(L)'
;MVADPGKELGMRIIALDVHRSFAQMAILEKGKIRDAGRIDLEHGRLLQFATKLKPDDEIVIEATGNTSAIVRLLSPFVGRVVIANPILVRAIAWAKVKT
;
A
#
# COMPACT_ATOMS: atom_id res chain seq x y z
N MET A 1 14.36 6.07 -17.30
CA MET A 1 13.76 4.77 -16.96
C MET A 1 12.47 4.65 -17.74
N VAL A 2 12.44 3.85 -18.80
CA VAL A 2 11.23 3.60 -19.58
C VAL A 2 10.45 2.53 -18.82
N ALA A 3 9.23 2.82 -18.39
CA ALA A 3 8.36 1.82 -17.79
C ALA A 3 8.14 0.70 -18.80
N ASP A 4 8.37 -0.55 -18.40
CA ASP A 4 8.05 -1.71 -19.23
C ASP A 4 6.52 -1.85 -19.27
N PRO A 5 5.87 -1.63 -20.42
CA PRO A 5 4.41 -1.68 -20.52
C PRO A 5 3.84 -3.08 -20.22
N GLY A 6 4.66 -4.14 -20.33
CA GLY A 6 4.27 -5.49 -19.89
C GLY A 6 4.21 -5.64 -18.37
N LYS A 7 5.01 -4.86 -17.63
CA LYS A 7 5.03 -4.83 -16.16
C LYS A 7 3.81 -4.09 -15.60
N GLU A 8 3.37 -3.01 -16.25
CA GLU A 8 2.23 -2.19 -15.81
C GLU A 8 0.87 -2.92 -15.87
N LEU A 9 0.73 -3.89 -16.78
CA LEU A 9 -0.49 -4.70 -16.92
C LEU A 9 -0.60 -5.85 -15.90
N GLY A 10 0.49 -6.21 -15.21
CA GLY A 10 0.53 -7.29 -14.21
C GLY A 10 0.84 -6.83 -12.77
N MET A 11 1.36 -5.62 -12.61
CA MET A 11 1.75 -5.05 -11.31
C MET A 11 0.54 -4.78 -10.42
N ARG A 12 0.69 -5.11 -9.14
CA ARG A 12 -0.30 -4.81 -8.10
C ARG A 12 0.19 -3.66 -7.23
N ILE A 13 -0.65 -2.64 -7.08
CA ILE A 13 -0.42 -1.57 -6.12
C ILE A 13 -1.32 -1.83 -4.91
N ILE A 14 -0.71 -1.92 -3.74
CA ILE A 14 -1.38 -2.21 -2.47
C ILE A 14 -1.37 -0.93 -1.64
N ALA A 15 -2.54 -0.32 -1.46
CA ALA A 15 -2.70 0.85 -0.60
C ALA A 15 -3.05 0.41 0.82
N LEU A 16 -2.31 0.95 1.79
CA LEU A 16 -2.51 0.72 3.23
C LEU A 16 -2.87 2.03 3.93
N ASP A 17 -4.11 2.12 4.40
CA ASP A 17 -4.55 3.15 5.33
C ASP A 17 -4.30 2.64 6.75
N VAL A 18 -3.26 3.19 7.39
CA VAL A 18 -2.70 2.68 8.65
C VAL A 18 -3.37 3.35 9.83
N HIS A 19 -4.02 2.54 10.67
CA HIS A 19 -4.52 2.92 11.99
C HIS A 19 -3.58 2.41 13.10
N ARG A 20 -4.00 2.55 14.36
CA ARG A 20 -3.17 2.19 15.53
C ARG A 20 -2.78 0.71 15.58
N SER A 21 -3.69 -0.20 15.24
CA SER A 21 -3.50 -1.66 15.40
C SER A 21 -3.77 -2.47 14.14
N PHE A 22 -4.29 -1.84 13.09
CA PHE A 22 -4.60 -2.49 11.83
C PHE A 22 -4.40 -1.50 10.67
N ALA A 23 -4.29 -2.02 9.45
CA ALA A 23 -4.40 -1.21 8.25
C ALA A 23 -5.53 -1.73 7.35
N GLN A 24 -6.33 -0.82 6.79
CA GLN A 24 -7.27 -1.16 5.72
C GLN A 24 -6.49 -1.25 4.41
N MET A 25 -6.78 -2.28 3.61
CA MET A 25 -6.04 -2.60 2.41
C MET A 25 -6.94 -2.52 1.18
N ALA A 26 -6.46 -1.83 0.15
CA ALA A 26 -7.03 -1.87 -1.20
C ALA A 26 -5.96 -2.31 -2.21
N ILE A 27 -6.39 -3.04 -3.24
CA ILE A 27 -5.50 -3.50 -4.30
C ILE A 27 -5.96 -2.93 -5.63
N LEU A 28 -5.06 -2.24 -6.32
CA LEU A 28 -5.19 -1.87 -7.72
C LEU A 28 -4.39 -2.87 -8.57
N GLU A 29 -5.07 -3.56 -9.47
CA GLU A 29 -4.46 -4.51 -10.41
C GLU A 29 -5.22 -4.42 -11.74
N LYS A 30 -4.51 -4.34 -12.87
CA LYS A 30 -5.13 -4.27 -14.21
C LYS A 30 -6.18 -3.16 -14.33
N GLY A 31 -5.89 -1.99 -13.73
CA GLY A 31 -6.79 -0.83 -13.72
C GLY A 31 -8.05 -0.98 -12.85
N LYS A 32 -8.20 -2.09 -12.11
CA LYS A 32 -9.36 -2.33 -11.22
C LYS A 32 -8.94 -2.24 -9.77
N ILE A 33 -9.70 -1.47 -8.99
CA ILE A 33 -9.55 -1.36 -7.54
C ILE A 33 -10.49 -2.34 -6.87
N ARG A 34 -10.00 -3.05 -5.85
CA ARG A 34 -10.83 -3.85 -4.95
C ARG A 34 -10.45 -3.61 -3.50
N ASP A 35 -11.46 -3.65 -2.62
CA ASP A 35 -11.21 -3.83 -1.19
C ASP A 35 -10.58 -5.21 -0.96
N ALA A 36 -9.56 -5.24 -0.11
CA ALA A 36 -8.83 -6.46 0.25
C ALA A 36 -8.82 -6.70 1.76
N GLY A 37 -9.70 -6.01 2.49
CA GLY A 37 -9.92 -6.21 3.92
C GLY A 37 -8.87 -5.52 4.79
N ARG A 38 -8.63 -6.09 5.97
CA ARG A 38 -7.74 -5.51 6.98
C ARG A 38 -6.57 -6.42 7.28
N ILE A 39 -5.42 -5.81 7.56
CA ILE A 39 -4.23 -6.48 8.09
C ILE A 39 -4.01 -6.04 9.54
N ASP A 40 -3.65 -7.00 10.39
CA ASP A 40 -3.22 -6.72 11.77
C ASP A 40 -1.76 -6.23 11.75
N LEU A 41 -1.46 -5.20 12.54
CA LEU A 41 -0.12 -4.60 12.62
C LEU A 41 0.75 -5.19 13.73
N GLU A 42 0.25 -6.20 14.45
CA GLU A 42 1.10 -7.08 15.26
C GLU A 42 2.21 -7.68 14.39
N HIS A 43 3.44 -7.67 14.89
CA HIS A 43 4.64 -7.96 14.12
C HIS A 43 4.59 -9.33 13.42
N GLY A 44 4.20 -10.38 14.13
CA GLY A 44 4.09 -11.74 13.59
C GLY A 44 3.03 -11.84 12.48
N ARG A 45 1.87 -11.21 12.67
CA ARG A 45 0.81 -11.17 11.64
C ARG A 45 1.20 -10.36 10.42
N LEU A 46 1.87 -9.23 10.62
CA LEU A 46 2.38 -8.40 9.53
C LEU A 46 3.47 -9.13 8.73
N LEU A 47 4.34 -9.90 9.41
CA LEU A 47 5.33 -10.75 8.75
C LEU A 47 4.68 -11.88 7.94
N GLN A 48 3.67 -12.57 8.50
CA GLN A 48 2.92 -13.58 7.76
C GLN A 48 2.23 -12.99 6.53
N PHE A 49 1.70 -11.78 6.63
CA PHE A 49 1.20 -11.05 5.47
C PHE A 49 2.32 -10.78 4.45
N ALA A 50 3.48 -10.30 4.90
CA ALA A 50 4.60 -9.97 4.03
C ALA A 50 5.06 -11.16 3.16
N THR A 51 5.04 -12.38 3.71
CA THR A 51 5.39 -13.60 2.95
C THR A 51 4.45 -13.92 1.79
N LYS A 52 3.27 -13.31 1.73
CA LYS A 52 2.27 -13.50 0.64
C LYS A 52 2.38 -12.44 -0.46
N LEU A 53 3.26 -11.45 -0.27
CA LEU A 53 3.54 -10.42 -1.26
C LEU A 53 4.39 -10.97 -2.39
N LYS A 54 4.34 -10.29 -3.53
CA LYS A 54 5.19 -10.56 -4.68
C LYS A 54 6.32 -9.52 -4.75
N PRO A 55 7.51 -9.89 -5.25
CA PRO A 55 8.64 -8.97 -5.39
C PRO A 55 8.38 -7.76 -6.30
N ASP A 56 7.34 -7.80 -7.13
CA ASP A 56 6.93 -6.70 -8.02
C ASP A 56 5.71 -5.92 -7.51
N ASP A 57 5.15 -6.29 -6.34
CA ASP A 57 4.14 -5.48 -5.68
C ASP A 57 4.73 -4.11 -5.32
N GLU A 58 3.87 -3.10 -5.31
CA GLU A 58 4.19 -1.78 -4.77
C GLU A 58 3.25 -1.45 -3.64
N ILE A 59 3.80 -1.01 -2.50
CA ILE A 59 2.99 -0.64 -1.35
C ILE A 59 2.95 0.88 -1.21
N VAL A 60 1.76 1.44 -1.06
CA VAL A 60 1.54 2.85 -0.74
C VAL A 60 1.00 2.93 0.68
N ILE A 61 1.65 3.70 1.55
CA ILE A 61 1.23 3.87 2.94
C ILE A 61 0.96 5.34 3.22
N GLU A 62 -0.21 5.67 3.77
CA GLU A 62 -0.46 7.03 4.26
C GLU A 62 0.46 7.32 5.47
N ALA A 63 1.29 8.36 5.38
CA ALA A 63 2.27 8.68 6.40
C ALA A 63 1.59 9.09 7.71
N THR A 64 1.59 8.20 8.70
CA THR A 64 1.20 8.50 10.08
C THR A 64 2.44 8.42 10.97
N GLY A 65 2.37 8.98 12.19
CA GLY A 65 3.54 9.21 13.05
C GLY A 65 4.42 8.01 13.42
N ASN A 66 4.05 6.77 13.06
CA ASN A 66 4.84 5.56 13.32
C ASN A 66 4.86 4.55 12.14
N THR A 67 4.90 5.02 10.89
CA THR A 67 4.92 4.12 9.71
C THR A 67 6.27 3.43 9.48
N SER A 68 7.34 3.87 10.15
CA SER A 68 8.72 3.40 9.90
C SER A 68 8.93 1.90 10.14
N ALA A 69 8.28 1.33 11.15
CA ALA A 69 8.36 -0.10 11.46
C ALA A 69 7.73 -0.95 10.35
N ILE A 70 6.58 -0.52 9.83
CA ILE A 70 5.86 -1.18 8.74
C ILE A 70 6.70 -1.14 7.46
N VAL A 71 7.25 0.03 7.13
CA VAL A 71 8.12 0.20 5.95
C VAL A 71 9.31 -0.75 6.03
N ARG A 72 10.05 -0.74 7.14
CA ARG A 72 11.24 -1.60 7.31
C ARG A 72 10.92 -3.09 7.19
N LEU A 73 9.76 -3.53 7.69
CA LEU A 73 9.34 -4.92 7.62
C LEU A 73 8.94 -5.33 6.19
N LEU A 74 8.22 -4.47 5.47
CA LEU A 74 7.67 -4.80 4.16
C LEU A 74 8.66 -4.59 3.00
N SER A 75 9.58 -3.63 3.10
CA SER A 75 10.52 -3.29 2.03
C SER A 75 11.30 -4.48 1.42
N PRO A 76 11.73 -5.51 2.18
CA PRO A 76 12.42 -6.66 1.60
C PRO A 76 11.55 -7.56 0.70
N PHE A 77 10.23 -7.45 0.77
CA PHE A 77 9.29 -8.37 0.11
C PHE A 77 8.69 -7.81 -1.18
N VAL A 78 8.93 -6.53 -1.48
CA VAL A 78 8.22 -5.79 -2.54
C VAL A 78 9.19 -4.95 -3.36
N GLY A 79 8.75 -4.51 -4.55
CA GLY A 79 9.58 -3.72 -5.45
C GLY A 79 9.83 -2.32 -4.90
N ARG A 80 8.82 -1.72 -4.24
CA ARG A 80 8.95 -0.45 -3.52
C ARG A 80 7.88 -0.25 -2.46
N VAL A 81 8.22 0.60 -1.48
CA VAL A 81 7.28 1.17 -0.52
C VAL A 81 7.28 2.69 -0.70
N VAL A 82 6.11 3.26 -0.95
CA VAL A 82 5.88 4.69 -1.14
C VAL A 82 5.12 5.22 0.08
N ILE A 83 5.65 6.27 0.69
CA ILE A 83 5.00 6.96 1.80
C ILE A 83 4.22 8.14 1.22
N ALA A 84 2.89 8.09 1.27
CA ALA A 84 2.02 9.12 0.78
C ALA A 84 1.81 10.22 1.85
N ASN A 85 1.92 11.48 1.45
CA ASN A 85 1.66 12.59 2.36
C ASN A 85 0.16 12.66 2.72
N PRO A 86 -0.23 12.49 3.99
CA PRO A 86 -1.63 12.46 4.42
C PRO A 86 -2.39 13.76 4.08
N ILE A 87 -1.72 14.91 4.04
CA ILE A 87 -2.33 16.19 3.64
C ILE A 87 -2.72 16.14 2.16
N LEU A 88 -1.84 15.64 1.30
CA LEU A 88 -2.08 15.55 -0.14
C LEU A 88 -3.12 14.48 -0.48
N VAL A 89 -3.07 13.33 0.20
CA VAL A 89 -4.06 12.26 0.06
C VAL A 89 -5.46 12.79 0.41
N ARG A 90 -5.61 13.47 1.54
CA ARG A 90 -6.87 14.10 1.93
C ARG A 90 -7.34 15.13 0.90
N ALA A 91 -6.46 15.99 0.40
CA ALA A 91 -6.83 16.97 -0.63
C ALA A 91 -7.42 16.31 -1.89
N ILE A 92 -6.82 15.20 -2.36
CA ILE A 92 -7.34 14.41 -3.49
C ILE A 92 -8.69 13.78 -3.15
N ALA A 93 -8.82 13.17 -1.97
CA ALA A 93 -10.07 12.53 -1.54
C ALA A 93 -11.22 13.55 -1.46
N TRP A 94 -10.98 14.72 -0.87
CA TRP A 94 -11.95 15.82 -0.79
C TRP A 94 -12.39 16.32 -2.17
N ALA A 95 -11.48 16.41 -3.15
CA ALA A 95 -11.82 16.82 -4.50
C ALA A 95 -12.78 15.83 -5.19
N LYS A 96 -12.65 14.53 -4.92
CA LYS A 96 -13.53 13.50 -5.47
C LYS A 96 -14.96 13.49 -4.91
N VAL A 97 -15.18 14.05 -3.71
CA VAL A 97 -16.50 14.10 -3.06
C VAL A 97 -17.34 15.28 -3.55
N LYS A 98 -16.74 16.33 -4.13
CA LYS A 98 -17.43 17.53 -4.64
C LYS A 98 -17.81 17.41 -6.13
N THR A 99 -18.44 16.32 -6.53
CA THR A 99 -19.06 16.16 -7.86
C THR A 99 -20.55 15.89 -7.69
#